data_AF-A0A1Q3C7U8-F1
#
_entry.id   AF-A0A1Q3C7U8-F1
#
_cell.length_a   1.000
_cell.length_b   1.000
_cell.length_c   1.000
_cell.angle_alpha   90.00
_cell.angle_beta   90.00
_cell.angle_gamma   90.00
#
_symmetry.space_group_name_H-M   'P 1'
#
loop_
_entity.id
_entity.type
_entity.pdbx_description
1 polymer ?
#
loop_
_entity_poly.entity_id
_entity_poly.type
_entity_poly.pdbx_seq_one_letter_code
_entity_poly.pdbx_strand_id
1 'polypeptide(L)'
;MFLSRETHSVKQNQLKPNPTTKTDCKARVSAHVSANGTCRVTSVVVEHNHGLSLMKSCFYLCNRNISTSAKSRLELADEAGIRVMKNFNYFVVESKGYENVPFKENDARNYIEKARQLKLGVGDLEALGYFNRMPDKISNFYHLMRMDQDNRMKYVFGQMQEVG
;
A
#
# COMPACT_ATOMS: atom_id res chain seq x y z
N MET A 1 -22.20 41.23 -4.79
CA MET A 1 -23.05 40.41 -5.68
C MET A 1 -22.29 39.12 -5.95
N PHE A 2 -22.73 38.04 -5.34
CA PHE A 2 -22.14 36.71 -5.49
C PHE A 2 -22.56 36.13 -6.84
N LEU A 3 -21.62 35.63 -7.63
CA LEU A 3 -21.91 34.69 -8.70
C LEU A 3 -20.96 33.50 -8.59
N SER A 4 -21.53 32.40 -8.12
CA SER A 4 -20.94 31.09 -7.94
C SER A 4 -20.44 30.53 -9.28
N ARG A 5 -19.19 30.02 -9.31
CA ARG A 5 -18.72 29.14 -10.39
C ARG A 5 -19.04 27.71 -9.99
N GLU A 6 -19.97 27.09 -10.72
CA GLU A 6 -20.23 25.66 -10.64
C GLU A 6 -19.00 24.89 -11.15
N THR A 7 -18.32 24.19 -10.25
CA THR A 7 -17.26 23.26 -10.63
C THR A 7 -17.92 21.96 -11.09
N HIS A 8 -18.04 21.78 -12.41
CA HIS A 8 -18.29 20.46 -12.98
C HIS A 8 -17.08 19.55 -12.70
N SER A 9 -17.18 18.76 -11.63
CA SER A 9 -16.21 17.73 -11.28
C SER A 9 -16.26 16.60 -12.31
N VAL A 10 -15.43 16.71 -13.35
CA VAL A 10 -15.20 15.61 -14.29
C VAL A 10 -14.46 14.53 -13.49
N LYS A 11 -15.16 13.43 -13.19
CA LYS A 11 -14.57 12.22 -12.60
C LYS A 11 -13.45 11.72 -13.52
N GLN A 12 -12.20 12.06 -13.19
CA GLN A 12 -11.04 11.53 -13.90
C GLN A 12 -10.87 10.05 -13.51
N ASN A 13 -11.03 9.16 -14.48
CA ASN A 13 -10.67 7.75 -14.33
C ASN A 13 -9.16 7.66 -14.03
N GLN A 14 -8.81 7.24 -12.83
CA GLN A 14 -7.42 7.06 -12.35
C GLN A 14 -6.60 6.04 -13.17
N LEU A 15 -7.26 5.31 -14.08
CA LEU A 15 -6.65 4.31 -14.98
C LEU A 15 -6.20 4.88 -16.33
N LYS A 16 -6.45 6.17 -16.62
CA LYS A 16 -5.91 6.80 -17.83
C LYS A 16 -4.57 7.46 -17.48
N PRO A 17 -3.41 6.86 -17.84
CA PRO A 17 -2.16 7.59 -17.75
C PRO A 17 -2.26 8.81 -18.68
N ASN A 18 -2.05 10.00 -18.12
CA ASN A 18 -1.88 11.21 -18.92
C ASN A 18 -0.67 10.98 -19.84
N PRO A 19 -0.85 10.92 -21.17
CA PRO A 19 0.26 10.69 -22.09
C PRO A 19 1.16 11.90 -22.05
N THR A 20 2.22 11.81 -21.25
CA THR A 20 3.25 12.83 -21.19
C THR A 20 4.30 12.51 -22.25
N THR A 21 4.49 13.49 -23.14
CA THR A 21 5.45 13.63 -24.25
C THR A 21 5.18 12.92 -25.59
N LYS A 22 4.99 13.78 -26.59
CA LYS A 22 4.73 13.60 -28.02
C LYS A 22 5.89 12.87 -28.74
N THR A 23 5.85 11.55 -28.85
CA THR A 23 6.81 10.82 -29.71
C THR A 23 6.24 10.48 -31.09
N ASP A 24 4.98 10.84 -31.41
CA ASP A 24 4.22 10.32 -32.57
C ASP A 24 4.40 8.80 -32.79
N CYS A 25 4.68 8.07 -31.71
CA CYS A 25 4.93 6.64 -31.75
C CYS A 25 3.63 5.92 -32.11
N LYS A 26 3.68 5.06 -33.13
CA LYS A 26 2.53 4.28 -33.56
C LYS A 26 2.39 2.94 -32.83
N ALA A 27 3.33 2.61 -31.94
CA ALA A 27 3.27 1.40 -31.12
C ALA A 27 1.96 1.37 -30.32
N ARG A 28 1.21 0.28 -30.46
CA ARG A 28 -0.13 0.12 -29.89
C ARG A 28 -0.51 -1.34 -29.80
N VAL A 29 -1.22 -1.70 -28.73
CA VAL A 29 -1.99 -2.93 -28.65
C VAL A 29 -3.47 -2.54 -28.59
N SER A 30 -4.27 -3.04 -29.53
CA SER A 30 -5.72 -2.89 -29.55
C SER A 30 -6.36 -4.24 -29.23
N ALA A 31 -7.37 -4.21 -28.37
CA ALA A 31 -8.17 -5.39 -28.06
C ALA A 31 -9.67 -5.05 -28.10
N HIS A 32 -10.47 -6.02 -28.51
CA HIS A 32 -11.92 -5.95 -28.49
C HIS A 32 -12.44 -6.85 -27.38
N VAL A 33 -13.27 -6.30 -26.51
CA VAL A 33 -13.99 -7.07 -25.48
C VAL A 33 -15.41 -7.30 -25.98
N SER A 34 -15.75 -8.57 -26.19
CA SER A 34 -17.08 -8.99 -26.59
C SER A 34 -18.07 -8.90 -25.43
N ALA A 35 -19.38 -8.83 -25.72
CA ALA A 35 -20.42 -8.74 -24.70
C ALA A 35 -20.43 -9.92 -23.71
N ASN A 36 -19.88 -11.07 -24.11
CA ASN A 36 -19.70 -12.26 -23.27
C ASN A 36 -18.44 -12.20 -22.38
N GLY A 37 -17.74 -11.06 -22.33
CA GLY A 37 -16.52 -10.87 -21.53
C GLY A 37 -15.24 -11.42 -22.16
N THR A 38 -15.30 -12.05 -23.34
CA THR A 38 -14.10 -12.54 -24.02
C THR A 38 -13.31 -11.37 -24.61
N CYS A 39 -12.04 -11.25 -24.23
CA CYS A 39 -11.13 -10.27 -24.80
C CYS A 39 -10.31 -10.91 -25.94
N ARG A 40 -10.32 -10.28 -27.11
CA ARG A 40 -9.51 -10.68 -28.27
C ARG A 40 -8.63 -9.53 -28.72
N VAL A 41 -7.33 -9.76 -28.79
CA VAL A 41 -6.38 -8.80 -29.38
C VAL A 41 -6.69 -8.65 -30.87
N THR A 42 -6.90 -7.42 -31.34
CA THR A 42 -7.28 -7.11 -32.73
C THR A 42 -6.12 -6.55 -33.55
N SER A 43 -5.18 -5.86 -32.92
CA SER A 43 -4.01 -5.31 -33.59
C SER A 43 -2.86 -5.15 -32.60
N VAL A 44 -1.64 -5.46 -33.05
CA VAL A 44 -0.41 -5.24 -32.30
C VAL A 44 0.58 -4.56 -33.23
N VAL A 45 1.03 -3.36 -32.85
CA VAL A 45 2.13 -2.63 -33.47
C VAL A 45 3.22 -2.54 -32.41
N VAL A 46 4.30 -3.32 -32.58
CA VAL A 46 5.40 -3.43 -31.61
C VAL A 46 6.52 -2.44 -31.90
N GLU A 47 6.59 -1.92 -33.13
CA GLU A 47 7.67 -1.03 -33.54
C GLU A 47 7.57 0.32 -32.85
N HIS A 48 8.67 0.71 -32.20
CA HIS A 48 8.85 2.00 -31.57
C HIS A 48 9.80 2.85 -32.40
N ASN A 49 9.48 4.14 -32.55
CA ASN A 49 10.34 5.15 -33.15
C ASN A 49 11.27 5.84 -32.14
N HIS A 50 11.38 5.28 -30.93
CA HIS A 50 12.23 5.78 -29.85
C HIS A 50 12.77 4.59 -29.04
N GLY A 51 13.87 4.81 -28.32
CA GLY A 51 14.37 3.82 -27.37
C GLY A 51 13.34 3.51 -26.29
N LEU A 52 13.23 2.23 -25.92
CA LEU A 52 12.46 1.79 -24.76
C LEU A 52 13.30 2.02 -23.51
N SER A 53 12.82 2.88 -22.60
CA SER A 53 13.50 3.14 -21.33
C SER A 53 12.89 2.26 -20.25
N LEU A 54 13.44 1.06 -20.06
CA LEU A 54 13.13 0.20 -18.90
C LEU A 54 13.39 0.94 -17.58
N MET A 55 14.37 1.86 -17.58
CA MET A 55 14.73 2.75 -16.46
C MET A 55 13.59 3.68 -16.00
N LYS A 56 12.62 3.97 -16.87
CA LYS A 56 11.47 4.82 -16.53
C LYS A 56 10.26 4.02 -16.04
N SER A 57 10.35 2.69 -16.02
CA SER A 57 9.22 1.82 -15.65
C SER A 57 8.75 2.09 -14.21
N CYS A 58 9.67 2.33 -13.26
CA CYS A 58 9.35 2.63 -11.86
C CYS A 58 8.58 3.94 -11.66
N PHE A 59 8.48 4.81 -12.68
CA PHE A 59 7.64 6.01 -12.60
C PHE A 59 6.16 5.69 -12.79
N TYR A 60 5.82 4.59 -13.47
CA TYR A 60 4.44 4.15 -13.67
C TYR A 60 3.96 3.34 -12.47
N LEU A 61 2.84 3.77 -11.85
CA LEU A 61 2.29 3.13 -10.65
C LEU A 61 2.03 1.63 -10.83
N CYS A 62 1.56 1.21 -12.01
CA CYS A 62 1.31 -0.20 -12.33
C CYS A 62 2.56 -1.09 -12.31
N ASN A 63 3.74 -0.49 -12.44
CA ASN A 63 5.02 -1.18 -12.45
C ASN A 63 5.72 -1.08 -11.09
N ARG A 64 5.17 -0.33 -10.13
CA ARG A 64 5.75 -0.20 -8.80
C ARG A 64 5.31 -1.36 -7.93
N ASN A 65 6.28 -2.09 -7.40
CA ASN A 65 6.01 -3.17 -6.45
C ASN A 65 7.15 -3.30 -5.44
N ILE A 66 6.80 -3.45 -4.17
CA ILE A 66 7.74 -3.78 -3.11
C ILE A 66 7.66 -5.30 -2.91
N SER A 67 8.72 -6.01 -3.29
CA SER A 67 8.79 -7.46 -3.10
C SER A 67 8.70 -7.84 -1.62
N THR A 68 8.28 -9.07 -1.33
CA THR A 68 8.23 -9.58 0.05
C THR A 68 9.59 -9.49 0.74
N SER A 69 10.68 -9.80 0.02
CA SER A 69 12.05 -9.65 0.55
C SER A 69 12.40 -8.20 0.88
N ALA A 70 12.01 -7.24 0.02
CA ALA A 70 12.23 -5.83 0.27
C ALA A 70 11.40 -5.34 1.47
N LYS A 71 10.15 -5.80 1.60
CA LYS A 71 9.28 -5.52 2.76
C LYS A 71 9.92 -5.97 4.07
N SER A 72 10.41 -7.21 4.15
CA SER A 72 11.07 -7.72 5.36
C SER A 72 12.32 -6.92 5.72
N ARG A 73 13.13 -6.52 4.74
CA ARG A 73 14.31 -5.66 4.97
C ARG A 73 13.92 -4.24 5.39
N LEU A 74 12.81 -3.73 4.85
CA LEU A 74 12.23 -2.45 5.29
C LEU A 74 11.86 -2.51 6.77
N GLU A 75 11.14 -3.54 7.19
CA GLU A 75 10.70 -3.73 8.58
C GLU A 75 11.86 -3.96 9.56
N LEU A 76 12.84 -4.79 9.20
CA LEU A 76 14.01 -5.05 10.05
C LEU A 76 14.81 -3.76 10.32
N ALA A 77 14.98 -2.92 9.30
CA ALA A 77 15.67 -1.65 9.49
C ALA A 77 14.84 -0.66 10.31
N ASP A 78 13.50 -0.68 10.16
CA ASP A 78 12.59 0.14 10.96
C ASP A 78 12.67 -0.23 12.45
N GLU A 79 12.69 -1.53 12.75
CA GLU A 79 12.88 -2.07 14.09
C GLU A 79 14.25 -1.68 14.68
N ALA A 80 15.30 -1.64 13.85
CA ALA A 80 16.62 -1.12 14.22
C ALA A 80 16.68 0.42 14.32
N GLY A 81 15.56 1.13 14.16
CA GLY A 81 15.49 2.59 14.23
C GLY A 81 16.12 3.34 13.04
N ILE A 82 16.39 2.64 11.94
CA ILE A 82 16.97 3.23 10.74
C ILE A 82 15.89 4.00 9.99
N ARG A 83 16.18 5.28 9.72
CA ARG A 83 15.27 6.14 8.94
C ARG A 83 14.99 5.53 7.57
N VAL A 84 13.73 5.57 7.14
CA VAL A 84 13.26 5.05 5.83
C VAL A 84 14.13 5.54 4.67
N MET A 85 14.51 6.82 4.63
CA MET A 85 15.38 7.36 3.57
C MET A 85 16.75 6.65 3.50
N LYS A 86 17.38 6.39 4.65
CA LYS A 86 18.66 5.68 4.69
C LYS A 86 18.49 4.23 4.21
N ASN A 87 17.40 3.59 4.64
CA ASN A 87 17.12 2.23 4.21
C ASN A 87 16.73 2.14 2.73
N PHE A 88 16.07 3.16 2.17
CA PHE A 88 15.78 3.25 0.75
C PHE A 88 17.08 3.39 -0.07
N ASN A 89 18.01 4.25 0.37
CA ASN A 89 19.34 4.35 -0.25
C ASN A 89 20.08 3.02 -0.25
N TYR A 90 19.83 2.19 0.76
CA TYR A 90 19.94 0.73 0.76
C TYR A 90 19.84 0.07 -0.63
N PHE A 91 18.59 0.02 -1.06
CA PHE A 91 18.14 -0.60 -2.29
C PHE A 91 18.68 0.12 -3.52
N VAL A 92 18.86 1.45 -3.45
CA VAL A 92 19.44 2.22 -4.58
C VAL A 92 20.88 1.77 -4.85
N VAL A 93 21.69 1.62 -3.80
CA VAL A 93 23.08 1.16 -3.93
C VAL A 93 23.13 -0.29 -4.41
N GLU A 94 22.30 -1.16 -3.83
CA GLU A 94 22.20 -2.57 -4.22
C GLU A 94 21.77 -2.75 -5.68
N SER A 95 20.76 -1.98 -6.12
CA SER A 95 20.26 -1.97 -7.49
C SER A 95 21.14 -1.17 -8.46
N LYS A 96 22.25 -0.59 -8.00
CA LYS A 96 23.17 0.22 -8.81
C LYS A 96 22.52 1.43 -9.48
N GLY A 97 21.53 2.05 -8.83
CA GLY A 97 20.83 3.23 -9.36
C GLY A 97 19.38 3.31 -8.92
N TYR A 98 18.82 4.52 -8.93
CA TYR A 98 17.43 4.79 -8.56
C TYR A 98 16.44 4.20 -9.59
N GLU A 99 16.84 4.22 -10.86
CA GLU A 99 16.12 3.69 -12.01
C GLU A 99 15.85 2.18 -11.92
N ASN A 100 16.68 1.46 -11.16
CA ASN A 100 16.66 0.00 -11.06
C ASN A 100 15.92 -0.48 -9.81
N VAL A 101 15.43 0.45 -8.97
CA VAL A 101 14.59 0.12 -7.81
C VAL A 101 13.13 0.04 -8.27
N PRO A 102 12.42 -1.07 -8.05
CA PRO A 102 11.05 -1.27 -8.53
C PRO A 102 10.00 -0.48 -7.72
N PHE A 103 10.41 0.38 -6.79
CA PHE A 103 9.54 1.22 -5.97
C PHE A 103 10.25 2.53 -5.61
N LYS A 104 9.48 3.54 -5.21
CA LYS A 104 10.03 4.83 -4.77
C LYS A 104 10.18 4.90 -3.26
N GLU A 105 10.98 5.85 -2.80
CA GLU A 105 11.11 6.15 -1.38
C GLU A 105 9.75 6.39 -0.70
N ASN A 106 8.83 7.07 -1.39
CA ASN A 106 7.49 7.30 -0.86
C ASN A 106 6.67 6.02 -0.72
N ASP A 107 6.87 5.03 -1.59
CA ASP A 107 6.21 3.74 -1.49
C ASP A 107 6.73 2.98 -0.25
N ALA A 108 8.05 3.03 0.00
CA ALA A 108 8.66 2.47 1.20
C ALA A 108 8.18 3.16 2.49
N ARG A 109 8.05 4.49 2.46
CA ARG A 109 7.51 5.28 3.59
C ARG A 109 6.07 4.90 3.90
N ASN A 110 5.21 4.88 2.87
CA ASN A 110 3.81 4.49 3.01
C ASN A 110 3.69 3.04 3.52
N TYR A 111 4.57 2.15 3.07
CA TYR A 111 4.61 0.77 3.54
C TYR A 111 4.93 0.68 5.03
N ILE A 112 6.02 1.32 5.46
CA ILE A 112 6.45 1.30 6.86
C ILE A 112 5.43 1.96 7.78
N GLU A 113 4.83 3.08 7.37
CA GLU A 113 3.76 3.71 8.14
C GLU A 113 2.59 2.75 8.35
N LYS A 114 2.14 2.06 7.29
CA LYS A 114 1.13 1.01 7.43
C LYS A 114 1.60 -0.12 8.33
N ALA A 115 2.80 -0.64 8.14
CA ALA A 115 3.36 -1.72 8.96
C ALA A 115 3.38 -1.36 10.45
N ARG A 116 3.77 -0.13 10.80
CA ARG A 116 3.73 0.39 12.17
C ARG A 116 2.32 0.45 12.73
N GLN A 117 1.34 0.85 11.92
CA GLN A 117 -0.07 0.85 12.34
C GLN A 117 -0.66 -0.56 12.49
N LEU A 118 -0.10 -1.58 11.84
CA LEU A 118 -0.55 -2.98 12.00
C LEU A 118 0.09 -3.63 13.24
N LYS A 119 1.16 -3.06 13.79
CA LYS A 119 1.74 -3.53 15.06
C LYS A 119 0.84 -3.08 16.22
N LEU A 120 0.61 -3.99 17.16
CA LEU A 120 0.01 -3.64 18.45
C LEU A 120 0.81 -2.52 19.09
N GLY A 121 0.15 -1.40 19.38
CA GLY A 121 0.75 -0.31 20.11
C GLY A 121 0.97 -0.68 21.58
N VAL A 122 1.76 0.13 22.29
CA VAL A 122 1.95 -0.01 23.74
C VAL A 122 0.61 -0.03 24.47
N GLY A 123 -0.32 0.85 24.10
CA GLY A 123 -1.67 0.88 24.67
C GLY A 123 -2.51 -0.37 24.36
N ASP A 124 -2.36 -0.98 23.18
CA ASP A 124 -3.06 -2.22 22.84
C ASP A 124 -2.55 -3.39 23.68
N LEU A 125 -1.23 -3.47 23.90
CA LEU A 125 -0.59 -4.46 24.76
C LEU A 125 -0.94 -4.26 26.24
N GLU A 126 -1.00 -3.01 26.69
CA GLU A 126 -1.42 -2.66 28.05
C GLU A 126 -2.89 -3.02 28.31
N ALA A 127 -3.78 -2.69 27.38
CA ALA A 127 -5.19 -3.10 27.45
C ALA A 127 -5.28 -4.64 27.47
N LEU A 128 -4.56 -5.32 26.59
CA LEU A 128 -4.54 -6.78 26.54
C LEU A 128 -4.04 -7.39 27.87
N GLY A 129 -2.98 -6.82 28.45
CA GLY A 129 -2.47 -7.21 29.76
C GLY A 129 -3.45 -6.93 30.90
N TYR A 130 -4.18 -5.80 30.86
CA TYR A 130 -5.19 -5.45 31.84
C TYR A 130 -6.35 -6.45 31.83
N PHE A 131 -6.97 -6.66 30.66
CA PHE A 131 -8.13 -7.55 30.53
C PHE A 131 -7.80 -9.01 30.81
N ASN A 132 -6.60 -9.48 30.43
CA ASN A 132 -6.17 -10.85 30.71
C ASN A 132 -5.93 -11.12 32.21
N ARG A 133 -5.51 -10.12 33.00
CA ARG A 133 -5.25 -10.27 34.44
C ARG A 133 -6.48 -10.02 35.31
N MET A 134 -7.55 -9.48 34.73
CA MET A 134 -8.71 -9.06 35.49
C MET A 134 -9.55 -10.22 36.05
N PRO A 135 -9.73 -11.35 35.33
CA PRO A 135 -10.38 -12.55 35.89
C PRO A 135 -9.67 -13.12 37.13
N ASP A 136 -8.34 -12.99 37.23
CA ASP A 136 -7.58 -13.45 38.40
C ASP A 136 -7.86 -12.62 39.65
N LYS A 137 -8.27 -11.36 39.48
CA LYS A 137 -8.57 -10.41 40.57
C LYS A 137 -10.04 -10.35 40.92
N ILE A 138 -10.90 -10.62 39.94
CA ILE A 138 -12.35 -10.49 40.03
C ILE A 138 -12.92 -11.75 39.39
N SER A 139 -13.33 -12.71 40.23
CA SER A 139 -13.78 -14.05 39.82
C SER A 139 -14.98 -14.02 38.86
N ASN A 140 -15.75 -12.94 38.85
CA ASN A 140 -16.92 -12.74 38.01
C ASN A 140 -16.68 -11.76 36.85
N PHE A 141 -15.43 -11.47 36.51
CA PHE A 141 -15.10 -10.60 35.39
C PHE A 141 -15.01 -11.39 34.08
N TYR A 142 -15.84 -11.02 33.11
CA TYR A 142 -15.80 -11.54 31.75
C TYR A 142 -15.33 -10.47 30.77
N HIS A 143 -14.49 -10.84 29.82
CA HIS A 143 -14.11 -9.95 28.72
C HIS A 143 -14.12 -10.66 27.36
N LEU A 144 -14.41 -9.87 26.32
CA LEU A 144 -14.32 -10.27 24.92
C LEU A 144 -13.42 -9.29 24.20
N MET A 145 -12.42 -9.80 23.49
CA MET A 145 -11.51 -9.00 22.68
C MET A 145 -11.53 -9.51 21.26
N ARG A 146 -11.75 -8.61 20.30
CA ARG A 146 -11.70 -8.98 18.88
C ARG A 146 -10.57 -8.25 18.18
N MET A 147 -9.74 -9.05 17.52
CA MET A 147 -8.71 -8.60 16.60
C MET A 147 -9.22 -8.68 15.16
N ASP A 148 -8.71 -7.84 14.27
CA ASP A 148 -8.88 -8.03 12.83
C ASP A 148 -7.79 -8.93 12.22
N GLN A 149 -7.83 -9.09 10.91
CA GLN A 149 -6.89 -9.95 10.17
C GLN A 149 -5.45 -9.41 10.20
N ASP A 150 -5.28 -8.16 10.61
CA ASP A 150 -3.99 -7.49 10.68
C ASP A 150 -3.53 -7.29 12.13
N ASN A 151 -4.06 -8.09 13.08
CA ASN A 151 -3.76 -8.01 14.51
C ASN A 151 -4.01 -6.63 15.13
N ARG A 152 -4.97 -5.86 14.62
CA ARG A 152 -5.44 -4.64 15.28
C ARG A 152 -6.64 -4.91 16.16
N MET A 153 -6.67 -4.27 17.33
CA MET A 153 -7.79 -4.36 18.26
C MET A 153 -9.00 -3.64 17.67
N LYS A 154 -10.07 -4.37 17.35
CA LYS A 154 -11.32 -3.81 16.82
C LYS A 154 -12.24 -3.30 17.91
N TYR A 155 -12.37 -4.07 18.99
CA TYR A 155 -13.13 -3.71 20.17
C TYR A 155 -12.78 -4.63 21.34
N VAL A 156 -12.93 -4.07 22.54
CA VAL A 156 -12.87 -4.81 23.80
C VAL A 156 -14.13 -4.53 24.59
N PHE A 157 -14.70 -5.58 25.16
CA PHE A 157 -15.85 -5.50 26.04
C PHE A 157 -15.49 -6.18 27.36
N GLY A 158 -15.81 -5.56 28.49
CA GLY A 158 -15.60 -6.12 29.83
C GLY A 158 -16.83 -5.87 30.68
N GLN A 159 -17.30 -6.91 31.38
CA GLN A 159 -18.45 -6.82 32.28
C GLN A 159 -18.24 -7.69 33.52
N MET A 160 -18.89 -7.31 34.62
CA MET A 160 -19.06 -8.17 35.79
C MET A 160 -20.32 -9.02 35.57
N GLN A 161 -20.22 -10.32 35.78
CA GLN A 161 -21.34 -11.25 35.79
C GLN A 161 -21.84 -11.40 37.23
N GLU A 162 -23.15 -11.52 37.45
CA GLU A 162 -23.65 -11.86 38.77
C GLU A 162 -23.37 -13.34 39.06
N VAL A 163 -22.83 -13.63 40.23
CA VAL A 163 -22.64 -15.00 40.71
C VAL A 163 -23.94 -15.38 41.43
N GLY A 164 -24.73 -16.25 40.81
CA GLY A 164 -25.96 -16.80 41.39
C GLY A 164 -25.69 -17.80 42.50
#